data_AF-A0A1A9NIA2-F1
#
_entry.id   AF-A0A1A9NIA2-F1
#
_cell.length_a   1.000
_cell.length_b   1.000
_cell.length_c   1.000
_cell.angle_alpha   90.00
_cell.angle_beta   90.00
_cell.angle_gamma   90.00
#
_symmetry.space_group_name_H-M   'P 1'
#
loop_
_entity.id
_entity.type
_entity.pdbx_description
1 polymer ?
#
loop_
_entity_poly.entity_id
_entity_poly.type
_entity_poly.pdbx_seq_one_letter_code
_entity_poly.pdbx_strand_id
1 'polypeptide(L)'
;MVAWLPAFKTILPYVTQIVTLAVPAFTTKSDAGASQEVVSKQIAELQDAATRNTEAVKVLASQLQKAIADIETGAARIEKELQKTRQLCLVAITVSGIAILLGIAALVAGN
;
A
#
# COMPACT_ATOMS: atom_id res chain seq x y z
N MET A 1 -4.47 14.68 7.61
CA MET A 1 -3.27 14.18 8.32
C MET A 1 -2.87 12.94 7.54
N VAL A 2 -1.69 12.94 6.91
CA VAL A 2 -1.33 11.95 5.88
C VAL A 2 -1.05 10.58 6.53
N ALA A 3 -2.12 9.83 6.80
CA ALA A 3 -2.08 8.59 7.56
C ALA A 3 -1.39 7.42 6.82
N TRP A 4 -1.17 7.53 5.50
CA TRP A 4 -0.56 6.47 4.69
C TRP A 4 0.97 6.56 4.60
N LEU A 5 1.54 7.77 4.77
CA LEU A 5 3.00 8.01 4.75
C LEU A 5 3.77 7.18 5.80
N PRO A 6 3.31 7.09 7.07
CA PRO A 6 4.01 6.28 8.06
C PRO A 6 3.92 4.77 7.77
N ALA A 7 2.80 4.29 7.24
CA ALA A 7 2.65 2.88 6.86
C ALA A 7 3.63 2.50 5.72
N PHE A 8 3.77 3.37 4.72
CA PHE A 8 4.69 3.15 3.60
C PHE A 8 6.16 3.13 4.03
N LYS A 9 6.55 4.09 4.87
CA LYS A 9 7.91 4.19 5.42
C LYS A 9 8.30 2.97 6.26
N THR A 10 7.32 2.30 6.85
CA THR A 10 7.53 1.08 7.64
C THR A 10 7.74 -0.15 6.75
N ILE A 11 7.12 -0.20 5.57
CA ILE A 11 7.18 -1.36 4.65
C ILE A 11 8.43 -1.31 3.74
N LEU A 12 8.91 -0.11 3.40
CA LEU A 12 10.07 0.12 2.53
C LEU A 12 11.33 -0.73 2.86
N PRO A 13 11.79 -0.84 4.12
CA PRO A 13 12.96 -1.66 4.45
C PRO A 13 12.73 -3.17 4.22
N TYR A 14 11.49 -3.66 4.30
CA TYR A 14 11.18 -5.07 4.04
C TYR A 14 11.23 -5.41 2.55
N VAL A 15 10.86 -4.46 1.67
CA VAL A 15 11.01 -4.64 0.22
C VAL A 15 12.48 -4.80 -0.16
N THR A 16 13.38 -4.01 0.43
CA THR A 16 14.82 -4.16 0.21
C THR A 16 15.35 -5.50 0.74
N GLN A 17 14.86 -6.00 1.88
CA GLN A 17 15.28 -7.30 2.41
C GLN A 17 14.84 -8.46 1.50
N ILE A 18 13.65 -8.39 0.90
CA ILE A 18 13.14 -9.40 -0.02
C ILE A 18 13.99 -9.46 -1.30
N VAL A 19 14.41 -8.31 -1.84
CA VAL A 19 15.28 -8.25 -3.02
C VAL A 19 16.67 -8.82 -2.71
N THR A 20 17.22 -8.58 -1.51
CA THR A 20 18.54 -9.12 -1.12
C THR A 20 18.50 -10.62 -0.81
N LEU A 21 17.36 -11.16 -0.38
CA LEU A 21 17.16 -12.61 -0.19
C LEU A 21 17.05 -13.40 -1.50
N ALA A 22 16.87 -12.72 -2.64
CA ALA A 22 16.92 -13.34 -3.95
C ALA A 22 18.36 -13.63 -4.44
N VAL A 23 19.40 -13.38 -3.61
CA VAL A 23 20.75 -13.85 -3.90
C VAL A 23 20.74 -15.38 -3.91
N PRO A 24 21.04 -16.03 -5.05
CA PRO A 24 20.85 -17.46 -5.17
C PRO A 24 21.79 -18.25 -4.24
N ALA A 25 21.26 -19.26 -3.55
CA ALA A 25 22.00 -20.15 -2.64
C ALA A 25 22.92 -21.16 -3.37
N PHE A 26 23.60 -20.76 -4.45
CA PHE A 26 24.45 -21.63 -5.28
C PHE A 26 25.81 -22.00 -4.66
N THR A 27 25.98 -21.98 -3.33
CA THR A 27 27.30 -22.17 -2.68
C THR A 27 27.41 -23.39 -1.76
N THR A 28 26.83 -24.53 -2.12
CA THR A 28 27.11 -25.81 -1.42
C THR A 28 27.41 -26.95 -2.39
N LYS A 29 28.54 -27.63 -2.13
CA LYS A 29 29.16 -28.69 -2.94
C LYS A 29 28.22 -29.87 -3.20
N SER A 30 28.24 -30.37 -4.44
CA SER A 30 27.55 -31.58 -4.91
C SER A 30 27.99 -32.82 -4.14
N ASP A 31 27.02 -33.63 -3.73
CA ASP A 31 27.22 -34.93 -3.09
C ASP A 31 27.78 -35.95 -4.10
N ALA A 32 28.74 -36.75 -3.66
CA ALA A 32 29.51 -37.64 -4.49
C ALA A 32 28.76 -38.97 -4.68
N GLY A 33 28.00 -39.11 -5.76
CA GLY A 33 27.36 -40.40 -6.10
C GLY A 33 26.27 -40.39 -7.16
N ALA A 34 25.78 -39.22 -7.59
CA ALA A 34 24.81 -39.14 -8.68
C ALA A 34 25.51 -39.15 -10.05
N SER A 35 25.02 -39.93 -11.01
CA SER A 35 25.49 -39.90 -12.39
C SER A 35 25.54 -38.47 -12.91
N GLN A 36 26.64 -38.09 -13.56
CA GLN A 36 26.93 -36.71 -13.99
C GLN A 36 25.83 -36.08 -14.86
N GLU A 37 25.04 -36.91 -15.53
CA GLU A 37 23.87 -36.54 -16.32
C GLU A 37 22.66 -36.11 -15.46
N VAL A 38 22.42 -36.76 -14.32
CA VAL A 38 21.34 -36.40 -13.37
C VAL A 38 21.66 -35.07 -12.69
N VAL A 39 22.92 -34.84 -12.33
CA VAL A 39 23.37 -33.56 -11.74
C VAL A 39 23.24 -32.41 -12.75
N SER A 40 23.64 -32.64 -14.01
CA SER A 40 23.51 -31.63 -15.07
C SER A 40 22.03 -31.28 -15.34
N LYS A 41 21.14 -32.28 -15.34
CA LYS A 41 19.70 -32.09 -15.48
C LYS A 41 19.08 -31.33 -14.31
N GLN A 42 19.47 -31.66 -13.07
CA GLN A 42 19.01 -30.94 -11.88
C GLN A 42 19.50 -29.49 -11.84
N ILE A 43 20.72 -29.21 -12.31
CA ILE A 43 21.22 -27.82 -12.44
C ILE A 43 20.40 -27.05 -13.47
N ALA A 44 20.07 -27.65 -14.62
CA ALA A 44 19.23 -27.01 -15.63
C ALA A 44 17.81 -26.73 -15.11
N GLU A 45 17.18 -27.69 -14.44
CA GLU A 45 15.86 -27.52 -13.82
C GLU A 45 15.87 -26.45 -12.71
N LEU A 46 16.93 -26.37 -11.90
CA LEU A 46 17.10 -25.33 -10.88
C LEU A 46 17.37 -23.95 -11.49
N GLN A 47 18.13 -23.86 -12.58
CA GLN A 47 18.38 -22.60 -13.29
C GLN A 47 17.10 -22.06 -13.94
N ASP A 48 16.29 -22.94 -14.54
CA ASP A 48 14.98 -22.57 -15.09
C ASP A 48 14.01 -22.12 -13.99
N ALA A 49 13.98 -22.84 -12.85
CA ALA A 49 13.16 -22.48 -11.70
C ALA A 49 13.60 -21.13 -11.09
N ALA A 50 14.90 -20.88 -10.96
CA ALA A 50 15.44 -19.63 -10.44
C ALA A 50 15.14 -18.43 -11.36
N THR A 51 15.25 -18.63 -12.67
CA THR A 51 14.93 -17.62 -13.68
C THR A 51 13.44 -17.27 -13.64
N ARG A 52 12.57 -18.29 -13.62
CA ARG A 52 11.11 -18.10 -13.48
C ARG A 52 10.71 -17.43 -12.18
N ASN A 53 11.38 -17.76 -11.06
CA ASN A 53 11.08 -17.15 -9.77
C ASN A 53 11.48 -15.67 -9.76
N THR A 54 12.66 -15.33 -10.30
CA THR A 54 13.12 -13.94 -10.41
C THR A 54 12.15 -13.09 -11.25
N GLU A 55 11.65 -13.65 -12.36
CA GLU A 55 10.62 -13.01 -13.18
C GLU A 55 9.31 -12.83 -12.40
N ALA A 56 8.86 -13.85 -11.67
CA ALA A 56 7.67 -13.79 -10.83
C ALA A 56 7.77 -12.73 -9.72
N VAL A 57 8.92 -12.62 -9.05
CA VAL A 57 9.18 -11.60 -8.02
C VAL A 57 9.15 -10.20 -8.63
N LYS A 58 9.72 -10.01 -9.82
CA LYS A 58 9.68 -8.72 -10.53
C LYS A 58 8.24 -8.32 -10.89
N VAL A 59 7.45 -9.28 -11.38
CA VAL A 59 6.03 -9.06 -11.67
C VAL A 59 5.26 -8.72 -10.40
N LEU A 60 5.48 -9.46 -9.30
CA LEU A 60 4.85 -9.20 -8.02
C LEU A 60 5.19 -7.80 -7.48
N ALA A 61 6.46 -7.40 -7.56
CA ALA A 61 6.91 -6.08 -7.14
C ALA A 61 6.25 -4.95 -7.97
N SER A 62 6.13 -5.14 -9.29
CA SER A 62 5.43 -4.19 -10.16
C SER A 62 3.94 -4.08 -9.83
N GLN A 63 3.28 -5.21 -9.60
CA GLN A 63 1.86 -5.24 -9.20
C GLN A 63 1.65 -4.57 -7.83
N LEU A 64 2.55 -4.83 -6.87
CA LEU A 64 2.52 -4.21 -5.55
C LEU A 64 2.67 -2.69 -5.67
N GLN A 65 3.65 -2.22 -6.45
CA GLN A 65 3.86 -0.78 -6.69
C GLN A 65 2.61 -0.12 -7.28
N LYS A 66 1.95 -0.78 -8.22
CA LYS A 66 0.70 -0.29 -8.80
C LYS A 66 -0.43 -0.25 -7.77
N ALA A 67 -0.61 -1.31 -6.99
CA ALA A 67 -1.64 -1.37 -5.95
C ALA A 67 -1.44 -0.27 -4.89
N ILE A 68 -0.19 0.00 -4.49
CA ILE A 68 0.16 1.12 -3.61
C ILE A 68 -0.27 2.45 -4.23
N ALA A 69 0.10 2.71 -5.49
CA ALA A 69 -0.23 3.96 -6.17
C ALA A 69 -1.76 4.17 -6.29
N ASP A 70 -2.51 3.10 -6.53
CA ASP A 70 -3.97 3.12 -6.57
C ASP A 70 -4.56 3.43 -5.18
N ILE A 71 -3.99 2.86 -4.11
CA ILE A 71 -4.38 3.14 -2.72
C ILE A 71 -4.09 4.60 -2.36
N GLU A 72 -2.92 5.14 -2.70
CA GLU A 72 -2.57 6.54 -2.46
C GLU A 72 -3.55 7.50 -3.16
N THR A 73 -3.88 7.20 -4.40
CA THR A 73 -4.84 7.98 -5.19
C THR A 73 -6.24 7.92 -4.58
N GLY A 74 -6.68 6.74 -4.16
CA GLY A 74 -7.96 6.54 -3.46
C GLY A 74 -8.01 7.29 -2.13
N ALA A 75 -6.94 7.22 -1.33
CA ALA A 75 -6.82 7.94 -0.06
C ALA A 75 -6.88 9.46 -0.25
N ALA A 76 -6.17 9.99 -1.26
CA ALA A 76 -6.20 11.42 -1.58
C ALA A 76 -7.60 11.90 -2.00
N ARG A 77 -8.37 11.05 -2.70
CA ARG A 77 -9.77 11.34 -3.06
C ARG A 77 -10.67 11.38 -1.82
N ILE A 78 -10.54 10.40 -0.93
CA ILE A 78 -11.31 10.34 0.32
C ILE A 78 -11.01 11.56 1.19
N GLU A 79 -9.75 11.99 1.31
CA GLU A 79 -9.38 13.16 2.10
C GLU A 79 -10.04 14.44 1.56
N LYS A 80 -10.10 14.61 0.23
CA LYS A 80 -10.80 15.75 -0.41
C LYS A 80 -12.31 15.74 -0.13
N GLU A 81 -12.96 14.59 -0.26
CA GLU A 81 -14.39 14.48 0.03
C GLU A 81 -14.68 14.71 1.52
N LEU A 82 -13.83 14.23 2.41
CA LEU A 82 -13.95 14.45 3.85
C LEU A 82 -13.80 15.94 4.21
N GLN A 83 -12.89 16.67 3.55
CA GLN A 83 -12.76 18.11 3.73
C GLN A 83 -14.02 18.86 3.30
N LYS A 84 -14.61 18.51 2.15
CA LYS A 84 -15.88 19.10 1.69
C LYS A 84 -17.01 18.83 2.67
N THR A 85 -17.17 17.57 3.10
CA THR A 85 -18.19 17.19 4.07
C THR A 85 -18.03 17.95 5.39
N ARG A 86 -16.79 18.11 5.86
CA ARG A 86 -16.51 18.90 7.07
C ARG A 86 -16.88 20.38 6.92
N GLN A 87 -16.62 20.97 5.77
CA GLN A 87 -17.06 22.35 5.47
C GLN A 87 -18.58 22.47 5.45
N LEU A 88 -19.28 21.53 4.81
CA LEU A 88 -20.75 21.51 4.79
C LEU A 88 -21.34 21.37 6.20
N CYS A 89 -20.78 20.49 7.04
CA CYS A 89 -21.20 20.38 8.45
C CYS A 89 -20.99 21.69 9.21
N LEU A 90 -19.86 22.37 9.03
CA LEU A 90 -19.62 23.68 9.66
C LEU A 90 -20.65 24.72 9.22
N VAL A 91 -20.92 24.80 7.91
CA VAL A 91 -21.96 25.70 7.38
C VAL A 91 -23.33 25.36 7.99
N ALA A 92 -23.71 24.09 8.01
CA ALA A 92 -24.99 23.66 8.59
C ALA A 92 -25.11 24.03 10.08
N ILE A 93 -24.04 23.87 10.87
CA ILE A 93 -24.01 24.27 12.28
C ILE A 93 -24.19 25.79 12.41
N THR A 94 -23.48 26.59 11.61
CA THR A 94 -23.60 28.05 11.67
C THR A 94 -25.00 28.54 11.29
N VAL A 95 -25.60 27.97 10.24
CA VAL A 95 -26.96 28.32 9.80
C VAL A 95 -27.98 27.95 10.88
N SER A 96 -27.87 26.75 11.46
CA SER A 96 -28.72 26.32 12.56
C SER A 96 -28.59 27.24 13.78
N GLY A 97 -27.36 27.61 14.15
CA GLY A 97 -27.10 28.54 15.25
C GLY A 97 -27.74 29.92 15.03
N ILE A 98 -27.63 30.47 13.81
CA ILE A 98 -28.27 31.75 13.45
C ILE A 98 -29.79 31.64 13.52
N ALA A 99 -30.37 30.56 12.99
CA ALA A 99 -31.81 30.34 13.04
C ALA A 99 -32.35 30.26 14.47
N ILE A 100 -31.63 29.58 15.37
CA ILE A 100 -31.97 29.52 16.80
C ILE A 100 -31.91 30.91 17.43
N LEU A 101 -30.85 31.68 17.18
CA LEU A 101 -30.70 33.04 17.73
C LEU A 101 -31.83 33.97 17.26
N LEU A 102 -32.18 33.92 15.97
CA LEU A 102 -33.28 34.70 15.41
C LEU A 102 -34.63 34.29 16.02
N GLY A 103 -34.86 32.98 16.20
CA GLY A 103 -36.07 32.48 16.85
C GLY A 103 -36.21 32.97 18.30
N ILE A 104 -35.11 32.96 19.07
CA ILE A 104 -35.08 33.49 20.43
C ILE A 104 -35.35 35.00 20.43
N ALA A 105 -34.71 35.76 19.55
CA ALA A 105 -34.91 37.21 19.45
C ALA A 105 -36.36 37.58 19.10
N ALA A 106 -36.99 36.85 18.19
CA ALA A 106 -38.39 37.04 17.83
C ALA A 106 -39.34 36.75 19.01
N LEU A 107 -39.04 35.70 19.80
CA LEU A 107 -39.83 35.36 20.98
C LEU A 107 -39.75 36.45 22.05
N VAL A 108 -38.55 37.02 22.27
CA VAL A 108 -38.34 38.09 23.27
C VAL A 108 -38.96 39.42 22.81
N ALA A 109 -38.91 39.76 21.52
CA ALA A 109 -39.48 41.00 21.00
C ALA A 109 -41.02 40.98 20.89
N GLY A 110 -41.63 39.80 20.83
CA GLY A 110 -43.08 39.61 20.71
C GLY A 110 -43.84 39.54 22.04
N ASN A 111 -43.15 39.59 23.18
CA ASN A 111 -43.72 39.56 24.53
C ASN A 111 -43.43 40.88 25.26
#